data_AF-I9C3F4-F1
#
_entry.id   AF-I9C3F4-F1
#
_cell.length_a   1.000
_cell.length_b   1.000
_cell.length_c   1.000
_cell.angle_alpha   90.00
_cell.angle_beta   90.00
_cell.angle_gamma   90.00
#
_symmetry.space_group_name_H-M   'P 1'
#
loop_
_entity.id
_entity.type
_entity.pdbx_description
1 polymer ?
#
loop_
_entity_poly.entity_id
_entity_poly.type
_entity_poly.pdbx_seq_one_letter_code
_entity_poly.pdbx_strand_id
1 'polypeptide(L)' 'MTLQQYIDELRAELEWNDDPAEIRQIKAELKAALAALDHRKRER' A
#
# COMPACT_ATOMS: atom_id res chain seq x y z
N MET A 1 12.73 -2.32 -5.72
CA MET A 1 11.26 -2.31 -5.57
C MET A 1 10.75 -0.93 -5.93
N THR A 2 9.82 -0.83 -6.88
CA THR A 2 9.15 0.42 -7.23
C THR A 2 8.01 0.71 -6.26
N LEU A 3 7.54 1.95 -6.20
CA LEU A 3 6.37 2.29 -5.38
C LEU A 3 5.11 1.52 -5.83
N GLN A 4 5.00 1.21 -7.13
CA GLN A 4 3.90 0.39 -7.64
C GLN A 4 4.03 -1.07 -7.18
N GLN A 5 5.23 -1.64 -7.23
CA GLN A 5 5.48 -3.01 -6.72
C GLN A 5 5.13 -3.13 -5.24
N TYR A 6 5.51 -2.16 -4.41
CA TYR A 6 5.15 -2.15 -3.00
C TYR A 6 3.63 -2.05 -2.76
N ILE A 7 2.92 -1.25 -3.56
CA ILE A 7 1.44 -1.19 -3.49
C ILE A 7 0.81 -2.53 -3.86
N ASP A 8 1.36 -3.22 -4.86
CA ASP A 8 0.85 -4.52 -5.31
C ASP A 8 1.11 -5.61 -4.26
N GLU A 9 2.27 -5.57 -3.58
CA GLU A 9 2.59 -6.43 -2.43
C GLU A 9 1.58 -6.23 -1.29
N LEU A 10 1.36 -5.00 -0.85
CA LEU A 10 0.39 -4.69 0.23
C LEU A 10 -1.04 -5.12 -0.12
N ARG A 11 -1.43 -5.07 -1.39
CA ARG A 11 -2.73 -5.57 -1.86
C ARG A 11 -2.81 -7.08 -1.81
N ALA A 12 -1.74 -7.78 -2.23
CA ALA A 12 -1.67 -9.22 -2.14
C ALA A 12 -1.70 -9.69 -0.68
N GLU A 13 -0.96 -9.03 0.21
CA GLU A 13 -1.00 -9.35 1.64
C GLU A 13 -2.42 -9.19 2.22
N LEU A 14 -3.16 -8.13 1.86
CA LEU A 14 -4.54 -7.95 2.31
C LEU A 14 -5.53 -9.00 1.82
N GLU A 15 -5.26 -9.69 0.71
CA GLU A 15 -6.14 -10.73 0.17
C GLU A 15 -6.12 -12.00 1.04
N TRP A 16 -4.97 -12.29 1.65
CA TRP A 16 -4.73 -13.54 2.38
C TRP A 16 -4.57 -13.36 3.90
N ASN A 17 -4.58 -12.12 4.40
CA ASN A 17 -4.36 -11.83 5.81
C ASN A 17 -5.68 -11.70 6.58
N ASP A 18 -5.79 -12.48 7.65
CA ASP A 18 -6.93 -12.59 8.54
C ASP A 18 -6.65 -12.09 9.97
N ASP A 19 -5.42 -11.63 10.27
CA ASP A 19 -5.10 -10.93 11.52
C ASP A 19 -5.59 -9.46 11.49
N PRO A 20 -6.55 -9.07 12.34
CA PRO A 20 -7.05 -7.69 12.37
C PRO A 20 -5.99 -6.63 12.68
N ALA A 21 -4.93 -6.96 13.42
CA ALA A 21 -3.84 -6.05 13.72
C ALA A 21 -2.96 -5.81 12.50
N GLU A 22 -2.55 -6.88 11.82
CA GLU A 22 -1.77 -6.80 10.58
C GLU A 22 -2.56 -6.10 9.47
N ILE A 23 -3.83 -6.45 9.28
CA ILE A 23 -4.72 -5.78 8.31
C ILE A 23 -4.77 -4.26 8.56
N ARG A 24 -4.84 -3.81 9.82
CA ARG A 24 -4.84 -2.37 10.13
C ARG A 24 -3.52 -1.71 9.74
N GLN A 25 -2.40 -2.38 10.01
CA GLN A 25 -1.08 -1.89 9.64
C GLN A 25 -0.92 -1.82 8.12
N ILE A 26 -1.22 -2.90 7.41
CA ILE A 26 -1.10 -3.00 5.94
C ILE A 26 -1.99 -1.94 5.26
N LYS A 27 -3.20 -1.69 5.78
CA LYS A 27 -4.07 -0.60 5.28
C LYS A 27 -3.46 0.79 5.48
N ALA A 28 -2.79 1.03 6.60
CA ALA A 28 -2.12 2.31 6.86
C ALA A 28 -0.94 2.52 5.91
N GLU A 29 -0.13 1.48 5.70
CA GLU A 29 0.98 1.47 4.76
C GLU A 29 0.49 1.70 3.31
N LEU A 30 -0.56 0.98 2.91
CA LEU A 30 -1.16 1.12 1.58
C LEU A 30 -1.68 2.53 1.33
N LYS A 31 -2.33 3.14 2.34
CA LYS A 31 -2.81 4.53 2.24
C LYS A 31 -1.65 5.51 2.03
N ALA A 32 -0.54 5.34 2.76
CA ALA A 32 0.63 6.19 2.62
C ALA A 32 1.29 6.02 1.24
N ALA A 33 1.44 4.78 0.77
CA ALA A 33 2.02 4.48 -0.54
C ALA A 33 1.19 5.05 -1.70
N LEU A 34 -0.15 4.95 -1.62
CA LEU A 34 -1.05 5.55 -2.60
C LEU A 34 -0.97 7.08 -2.62
N ALA A 35 -0.89 7.73 -1.45
CA ALA A 35 -0.73 9.18 -1.37
C ALA A 35 0.60 9.64 -1.99
N ALA A 36 1.70 8.91 -1.75
CA ALA A 36 2.98 9.20 -2.38
C ALA A 36 2.93 9.00 -3.90
N LEU A 37 2.19 8.01 -4.40
CA LEU A 37 2.03 7.78 -5.83
C LEU A 37 1.23 8.92 -6.49
N ASP A 38 0.16 9.37 -5.85
CA ASP A 38 -0.65 10.51 -6.30
C ASP A 38 0.18 11.81 -6.31
N HIS A 39 0.97 12.06 -5.28
CA HIS A 39 1.90 13.20 -5.25
C HIS A 39 2.87 13.19 -6.43
N ARG A 40 3.55 12.06 -6.66
CA ARG A 40 4.48 11.89 -7.79
C ARG A 40 3.84 12.07 -9.16
N LYS A 41 2.54 11.75 -9.29
CA LYS A 41 1.80 11.96 -10.54
C LYS A 41 1.48 13.43 -10.78
N ARG A 42 1.29 14.22 -9.71
CA ARG A 42 1.00 15.66 -9.80
C ARG A 42 2.25 16.51 -10.05
N GLU A 43 3.42 16.00 -9.71
CA GLU A 43 4.72 16.66 -9.92
C GLU A 43 5.33 16.39 -11.30
N ARG A 44 4.63 15.66 -12.18
CA ARG A 44 5.03 15.36 -13.56
C ARG A 44 4.22 16.15 -14.56
#